data_AF-A0A2T1FDW4-F1
#
_entry.id   AF-A0A2T1FDW4-F1
#
_cell.length_a   1.000
_cell.length_b   1.000
_cell.length_c   1.000
_cell.angle_alpha   90.00
_cell.angle_beta   90.00
_cell.angle_gamma   90.00
#
_symmetry.space_group_name_H-M   'P 1'
#
loop_
_entity.id
_entity.type
_entity.pdbx_description
1 polymer ?
#
loop_
_entity_poly.entity_id
_entity_poly.type
_entity_poly.pdbx_seq_one_letter_code
_entity_poly.pdbx_strand_id
1 'polypeptide(L)'
;MIESIDDLIVFLKHFHRNLLEDPSLPPEQIPDDLPEGLAKIYRELGGLIALEQHPGPFNAQDTLIIASPHNGKIVFCFENQGCWAAMCPADRQDPPVYLTECDEYTERDEDFELVCDSLNHFLITLCLQEAVFGSLNLVCVHKADNILDTIIAKEKFQPLWLNGQYAYIYRLQDFYISEDRDMLIMNNGWVGSQTRQILDIFDPNIDPKIRIRIHGVDLPRRYWTKFSEWKAEWLFDEENAEIRRVLIEQVGYEKICKELNAIEIDTWREYTLMIIDGVEVEYDEENDELIDIEPMVLLKMTCPSTNHIHILRVPPDTTSAEAAITWVNHGIHPDKFAIQT
;
A
#
# COMPACT_ATOMS: atom_id res chain seq x y z
N MET A 1 9.15 22.00 2.61
CA MET A 1 7.81 22.39 3.08
C MET A 1 6.95 22.56 1.85
N ILE A 2 5.73 22.01 1.86
CA ILE A 2 4.75 22.20 0.79
C ILE A 2 3.98 23.49 1.10
N GLU A 3 3.92 24.41 0.15
CA GLU A 3 3.18 25.68 0.31
C GLU A 3 2.03 25.80 -0.72
N SER A 4 2.01 24.93 -1.72
CA SER A 4 1.07 24.96 -2.84
C SER A 4 0.81 23.57 -3.43
N ILE A 5 -0.21 23.47 -4.29
CA ILE A 5 -0.48 22.27 -5.10
C ILE A 5 0.70 21.94 -6.03
N ASP A 6 1.42 22.94 -6.53
CA ASP A 6 2.57 22.69 -7.40
C ASP A 6 3.73 22.04 -6.62
N ASP A 7 3.96 22.46 -5.36
CA ASP A 7 4.95 21.80 -4.48
C ASP A 7 4.54 20.36 -4.14
N LEU A 8 3.24 20.14 -3.88
CA LEU A 8 2.68 18.81 -3.65
C LEU A 8 2.91 17.89 -4.85
N ILE A 9 2.63 18.37 -6.06
CA ILE A 9 2.82 17.58 -7.29
C ILE A 9 4.29 17.20 -7.47
N VAL A 10 5.21 18.15 -7.30
CA VAL A 10 6.66 17.87 -7.36
C VAL A 10 7.05 16.82 -6.34
N PHE A 11 6.54 16.92 -5.11
CA PHE A 11 6.78 15.94 -4.06
C PHE A 11 6.24 14.57 -4.42
N LEU A 12 4.97 14.44 -4.80
CA LEU A 12 4.32 13.15 -5.07
C LEU A 12 4.88 12.46 -6.31
N LYS A 13 5.24 13.20 -7.36
CA LYS A 13 5.96 12.63 -8.52
C LYS A 13 7.30 12.03 -8.10
N HIS A 14 8.02 12.66 -7.18
CA HIS A 14 9.25 12.11 -6.65
C HIS A 14 8.98 10.90 -5.75
N PHE A 15 8.01 10.99 -4.84
CA PHE A 15 7.71 9.95 -3.87
C PHE A 15 7.24 8.65 -4.55
N HIS A 16 6.38 8.76 -5.57
CA HIS A 16 5.84 7.64 -6.34
C HIS A 16 6.58 7.33 -7.64
N ARG A 17 7.82 7.83 -7.82
CA ARG A 17 8.61 7.71 -9.06
C ARG A 17 8.83 6.28 -9.59
N ASN A 18 8.63 5.26 -8.76
CA ASN A 18 8.79 3.85 -9.13
C ASN A 18 7.48 3.20 -9.59
N LEU A 19 6.33 3.88 -9.46
CA LEU A 19 5.03 3.32 -9.83
C LEU A 19 4.70 3.58 -11.30
N LEU A 20 4.93 4.81 -11.77
CA LEU A 20 4.69 5.23 -13.16
C LEU A 20 5.81 6.15 -13.64
N GLU A 21 6.24 5.98 -14.88
CA GLU A 21 7.20 6.88 -15.53
C GLU A 21 6.59 8.26 -15.77
N ASP A 22 5.33 8.28 -16.22
CA ASP A 22 4.51 9.48 -16.36
C ASP A 22 3.15 9.28 -15.68
N PRO A 23 2.89 9.95 -14.54
CA PRO A 23 1.63 9.83 -13.82
C PRO A 23 0.55 10.80 -14.32
N SER A 24 0.76 11.51 -15.43
CA SER A 24 -0.22 12.48 -15.96
C SER A 24 -1.42 11.82 -16.64
N LEU A 25 -2.58 12.52 -16.67
CA LEU A 25 -3.71 12.15 -17.52
C LEU A 25 -3.79 13.02 -18.77
N PRO A 26 -4.26 12.44 -19.89
CA PRO A 26 -4.60 13.22 -21.07
C PRO A 26 -5.68 14.27 -20.76
N PRO A 27 -5.58 15.49 -21.32
CA PRO A 27 -6.54 16.56 -21.06
C PRO A 27 -8.01 16.18 -21.30
N GLU A 28 -8.28 15.30 -22.28
CA GLU A 28 -9.62 14.82 -22.61
C GLU A 28 -10.29 13.98 -21.52
N GLN A 29 -9.53 13.50 -20.52
CA GLN A 29 -10.06 12.75 -19.37
C GLN A 29 -10.33 13.65 -18.16
N ILE A 30 -10.01 14.94 -18.24
CA ILE A 30 -10.11 15.90 -17.14
C ILE A 30 -11.35 16.77 -17.38
N PRO A 31 -12.31 16.83 -16.44
CA PRO A 31 -13.44 17.74 -16.58
C PRO A 31 -12.99 19.21 -16.71
N ASP A 32 -13.62 19.95 -17.62
CA ASP A 32 -13.22 21.32 -18.00
C ASP A 32 -13.57 22.39 -16.93
N ASP A 33 -14.47 22.07 -16.01
CA ASP A 33 -15.09 23.00 -15.05
C ASP A 33 -14.62 22.80 -13.60
N LEU A 34 -13.46 22.18 -13.42
CA LEU A 34 -12.91 21.93 -12.10
C LEU A 34 -12.21 23.17 -11.50
N PRO A 35 -12.28 23.33 -10.16
CA PRO A 35 -11.35 24.19 -9.44
C PRO A 35 -9.89 23.88 -9.79
N GLU A 36 -9.05 24.92 -9.80
CA GLU A 36 -7.69 24.84 -10.35
C GLU A 36 -6.83 23.75 -9.68
N GLY A 37 -6.95 23.60 -8.36
CA GLY A 37 -6.21 22.59 -7.60
C GLY A 37 -6.52 21.15 -8.03
N LEU A 38 -7.81 20.82 -8.15
CA LEU A 38 -8.27 19.51 -8.64
C LEU A 38 -7.81 19.26 -10.08
N ALA A 39 -8.01 20.25 -10.95
CA ALA A 39 -7.61 20.15 -12.35
C ALA A 39 -6.11 19.87 -12.49
N LYS A 40 -5.26 20.53 -11.69
CA LYS A 40 -3.81 20.28 -11.67
C LYS A 40 -3.46 18.89 -11.16
N ILE A 41 -4.08 18.43 -10.07
CA ILE A 41 -3.84 17.08 -9.54
C ILE A 41 -4.22 16.01 -10.57
N TYR A 42 -5.40 16.09 -11.20
CA TYR A 42 -5.77 15.11 -12.22
C TYR A 42 -4.84 15.16 -13.43
N ARG A 43 -4.46 16.35 -13.87
CA ARG A 43 -3.53 16.51 -14.99
C ARG A 43 -2.18 15.87 -14.70
N GLU A 44 -1.62 16.11 -13.52
CA GLU A 44 -0.23 15.78 -13.25
C GLU A 44 -0.04 14.44 -12.54
N LEU A 45 -1.08 13.93 -11.87
CA LEU A 45 -1.04 12.73 -11.02
C LEU A 45 -2.18 11.74 -11.30
N GLY A 46 -3.09 12.03 -12.24
CA GLY A 46 -4.29 11.21 -12.42
C GLY A 46 -4.03 9.78 -12.91
N GLY A 47 -2.87 9.50 -13.52
CA GLY A 47 -2.43 8.13 -13.80
C GLY A 47 -2.24 7.31 -12.51
N LEU A 48 -1.78 7.94 -11.41
CA LEU A 48 -1.69 7.28 -10.10
C LEU A 48 -3.06 7.07 -9.47
N ILE A 49 -4.02 7.97 -9.74
CA ILE A 49 -5.41 7.84 -9.27
C ILE A 49 -6.10 6.66 -9.97
N ALA A 50 -5.79 6.45 -11.25
CA ALA A 50 -6.35 5.38 -12.06
C ALA A 50 -5.73 3.98 -11.80
N LEU A 51 -4.74 3.87 -10.91
CA LEU A 51 -4.15 2.57 -10.59
C LEU A 51 -5.15 1.71 -9.81
N GLU A 52 -5.52 0.57 -10.40
CA GLU A 52 -6.41 -0.44 -9.77
C GLU A 52 -5.70 -1.29 -8.69
N GLN A 53 -4.49 -0.91 -8.27
CA GLN A 53 -3.78 -1.58 -7.18
C GLN A 53 -4.36 -1.15 -5.83
N HIS A 54 -4.48 -2.10 -4.90
CA HIS A 54 -4.83 -1.80 -3.52
C HIS A 54 -3.79 -2.39 -2.55
N PRO A 55 -3.23 -1.60 -1.63
CA PRO A 55 -3.43 -0.15 -1.48
C PRO A 55 -2.69 0.62 -2.59
N GLY A 56 -3.34 1.63 -3.18
CA GLY A 56 -2.72 2.52 -4.17
C GLY A 56 -2.56 3.95 -3.63
N PRO A 57 -1.85 4.82 -4.36
CA PRO A 57 -1.43 6.14 -3.87
C PRO A 57 -2.56 7.07 -3.43
N PHE A 58 -3.78 6.87 -3.94
CA PHE A 58 -4.94 7.73 -3.70
C PHE A 58 -6.24 6.93 -3.49
N ASN A 59 -6.13 5.67 -3.06
CA ASN A 59 -7.27 4.76 -2.83
C ASN A 59 -6.97 3.73 -1.73
N ALA A 60 -6.13 4.08 -0.75
CA ALA A 60 -5.69 3.15 0.29
C ALA A 60 -6.59 3.19 1.53
N GLN A 61 -6.84 4.40 2.04
CA GLN A 61 -7.75 4.62 3.16
C GLN A 61 -8.96 5.43 2.73
N ASP A 62 -8.77 6.45 1.91
CA ASP A 62 -9.84 7.21 1.27
C ASP A 62 -9.55 7.27 -0.23
N THR A 63 -10.58 7.44 -1.06
CA THR A 63 -10.45 7.38 -2.52
C THR A 63 -10.64 8.75 -3.13
N LEU A 64 -9.56 9.33 -3.66
CA LEU A 64 -9.66 10.44 -4.60
C LEU A 64 -10.20 9.87 -5.92
N ILE A 65 -11.37 10.33 -6.33
CA ILE A 65 -12.02 9.87 -7.57
C ILE A 65 -11.87 10.90 -8.67
N ILE A 66 -12.19 10.51 -9.91
CA ILE A 66 -12.47 11.49 -10.97
C ILE A 66 -13.73 12.27 -10.58
N ALA A 67 -13.59 13.59 -10.49
CA ALA A 67 -14.64 14.41 -9.92
C ALA A 67 -15.92 14.37 -10.76
N SER A 68 -17.06 14.46 -10.08
CA SER A 68 -18.38 14.41 -10.72
C SER A 68 -19.33 15.43 -10.12
N PRO A 69 -20.23 16.04 -10.91
CA PRO A 69 -21.19 16.99 -10.41
C PRO A 69 -22.29 16.29 -9.58
N HIS A 70 -22.65 16.88 -8.45
CA HIS A 70 -23.74 16.46 -7.58
C HIS A 70 -24.37 17.66 -6.88
N ASN A 71 -25.67 17.89 -7.05
CA ASN A 71 -26.43 18.96 -6.39
C ASN A 71 -25.76 20.35 -6.44
N GLY A 72 -25.21 20.71 -7.61
CA GLY A 72 -24.54 22.01 -7.82
C GLY A 72 -23.15 22.13 -7.20
N LYS A 73 -22.60 21.03 -6.65
CA LYS A 73 -21.21 20.90 -6.19
C LYS A 73 -20.49 19.83 -7.00
N ILE A 74 -19.20 19.68 -6.77
CA ILE A 74 -18.35 18.62 -7.33
C ILE A 74 -17.96 17.68 -6.20
N VAL A 75 -18.24 16.39 -6.35
CA VAL A 75 -17.74 15.32 -5.47
C VAL A 75 -16.41 14.85 -6.02
N PHE A 76 -15.40 14.74 -5.17
CA PHE A 76 -14.05 14.37 -5.58
C PHE A 76 -13.37 13.34 -4.68
N CYS A 77 -13.92 13.02 -3.51
CA CYS A 77 -13.35 12.02 -2.60
C CYS A 77 -14.45 11.21 -1.91
N PHE A 78 -14.20 9.92 -1.69
CA PHE A 78 -15.03 9.02 -0.89
C PHE A 78 -14.23 8.38 0.22
N GLU A 79 -14.84 8.21 1.39
CA GLU A 79 -14.30 7.39 2.47
C GLU A 79 -14.46 5.90 2.15
N ASN A 80 -13.48 5.06 2.54
CA ASN A 80 -13.49 3.63 2.15
C ASN A 80 -14.60 2.78 2.78
N GLN A 81 -15.17 3.16 3.92
CA GLN A 81 -16.33 2.49 4.54
C GLN A 81 -17.66 3.12 4.10
N GLY A 82 -17.64 4.08 3.17
CA GLY A 82 -18.83 4.75 2.68
C GLY A 82 -19.47 5.66 3.73
N CYS A 83 -18.72 6.15 4.72
CA CYS A 83 -19.28 6.99 5.77
C CYS A 83 -19.48 8.43 5.28
N TRP A 84 -18.60 8.94 4.42
CA TRP A 84 -18.70 10.30 3.91
C TRP A 84 -18.15 10.47 2.49
N ALA A 85 -18.57 11.56 1.84
CA ALA A 85 -18.00 12.05 0.59
C ALA A 85 -17.59 13.53 0.72
N ALA A 86 -16.44 13.89 0.15
CA ALA A 86 -15.98 15.27 0.12
C ALA A 86 -16.38 15.97 -1.17
N MET A 87 -16.83 17.21 -1.03
CA MET A 87 -17.31 18.01 -2.14
C MET A 87 -17.01 19.50 -1.99
N CYS A 88 -16.99 20.20 -3.12
CA CYS A 88 -16.75 21.64 -3.15
C CYS A 88 -17.58 22.34 -4.26
N PRO A 89 -17.91 23.63 -4.10
CA PRO A 89 -18.43 24.45 -5.19
C PRO A 89 -17.49 24.53 -6.39
N ALA A 90 -18.05 24.55 -7.60
CA ALA A 90 -17.29 24.69 -8.86
C ALA A 90 -16.98 26.16 -9.24
N ASP A 91 -17.56 27.13 -8.53
CA ASP A 91 -17.61 28.54 -8.94
C ASP A 91 -16.39 29.37 -8.50
N ARG A 92 -15.41 28.74 -7.84
CA ARG A 92 -14.23 29.40 -7.25
C ARG A 92 -12.96 28.61 -7.56
N GLN A 93 -11.83 29.31 -7.59
CA GLN A 93 -10.52 28.69 -7.80
C GLN A 93 -10.10 27.80 -6.61
N ASP A 94 -10.32 28.27 -5.38
CA ASP A 94 -10.03 27.56 -4.14
C ASP A 94 -11.27 27.60 -3.22
N PRO A 95 -12.29 26.78 -3.52
CA PRO A 95 -13.53 26.75 -2.77
C PRO A 95 -13.37 26.08 -1.40
N PRO A 96 -14.29 26.30 -0.44
CA PRO A 96 -14.37 25.49 0.77
C PRO A 96 -14.76 24.04 0.47
N VAL A 97 -14.38 23.13 1.36
CA VAL A 97 -14.70 21.70 1.31
C VAL A 97 -15.73 21.34 2.36
N TYR A 98 -16.73 20.60 1.92
CA TYR A 98 -17.80 20.06 2.73
C TYR A 98 -17.77 18.53 2.71
N LEU A 99 -18.18 17.92 3.82
CA LEU A 99 -18.52 16.51 3.86
C LEU A 99 -20.04 16.33 3.87
N THR A 100 -20.49 15.22 3.28
CA THR A 100 -21.83 14.69 3.47
C THR A 100 -21.71 13.28 4.03
N GLU A 101 -22.62 12.89 4.92
CA GLU A 101 -22.77 11.47 5.28
C GLU A 101 -23.26 10.70 4.04
N CYS A 102 -22.68 9.52 3.81
CA CYS A 102 -23.09 8.60 2.75
C CYS A 102 -23.94 7.47 3.37
N ASP A 103 -25.10 7.80 3.92
CA ASP A 103 -26.03 6.74 4.35
C ASP A 103 -26.83 6.26 3.14
N GLU A 104 -26.65 5.00 2.73
CA GLU A 104 -27.45 4.32 1.68
C GLU A 104 -28.97 4.41 1.93
N TYR A 105 -29.38 4.81 3.15
CA TYR A 105 -30.77 4.90 3.59
C TYR A 105 -31.32 6.31 3.80
N THR A 106 -30.56 7.38 3.53
CA THR A 106 -31.10 8.74 3.68
C THR A 106 -31.06 9.54 2.38
N GLU A 107 -32.26 9.74 1.80
CA GLU A 107 -32.57 10.84 0.89
C GLU A 107 -32.55 12.20 1.63
N ARG A 108 -31.59 12.42 2.54
CA ARG A 108 -31.40 13.72 3.16
C ARG A 108 -30.47 14.55 2.30
N ASP A 109 -31.06 15.22 1.33
CA ASP A 109 -30.60 16.54 0.96
C ASP A 109 -30.46 17.37 2.27
N GLU A 110 -29.24 17.77 2.65
CA GLU A 110 -28.89 19.14 3.13
C GLU A 110 -27.80 19.26 4.23
N ASP A 111 -27.40 18.22 4.95
CA ASP A 111 -26.43 18.38 6.06
C ASP A 111 -24.97 18.30 5.57
N PHE A 112 -24.52 19.38 4.92
CA PHE A 112 -23.12 19.57 4.53
C PHE A 112 -22.30 20.16 5.67
N GLU A 113 -21.36 19.40 6.24
CA GLU A 113 -20.44 19.90 7.26
C GLU A 113 -19.23 20.56 6.60
N LEU A 114 -18.99 21.83 6.90
CA LEU A 114 -17.77 22.53 6.48
C LEU A 114 -16.56 22.00 7.25
N VAL A 115 -15.59 21.42 6.56
CA VAL A 115 -14.40 20.83 7.19
C VAL A 115 -13.10 21.56 6.88
N CYS A 116 -13.06 22.32 5.78
CA CYS A 116 -11.90 23.12 5.41
C CYS A 116 -12.33 24.31 4.56
N ASP A 117 -11.76 25.48 4.82
CA ASP A 117 -12.07 26.71 4.06
C ASP A 117 -11.36 26.78 2.70
N SER A 118 -10.42 25.86 2.43
CA SER A 118 -9.61 25.80 1.21
C SER A 118 -9.53 24.37 0.67
N LEU A 119 -9.98 24.19 -0.55
CA LEU A 119 -9.84 22.96 -1.32
C LEU A 119 -8.38 22.56 -1.45
N ASN A 120 -7.49 23.51 -1.72
CA ASN A 120 -6.06 23.22 -1.86
C ASN A 120 -5.47 22.68 -0.54
N HIS A 121 -5.84 23.27 0.61
CA HIS A 121 -5.38 22.80 1.92
C HIS A 121 -5.89 21.38 2.22
N PHE A 122 -7.16 21.10 1.90
CA PHE A 122 -7.74 19.77 2.03
C PHE A 122 -7.06 18.75 1.11
N LEU A 123 -6.85 19.09 -0.17
CA LEU A 123 -6.22 18.20 -1.15
C LEU A 123 -4.77 17.87 -0.80
N ILE A 124 -3.99 18.85 -0.32
CA ILE A 124 -2.63 18.59 0.18
C ILE A 124 -2.68 17.58 1.32
N THR A 125 -3.60 17.78 2.27
CA THR A 125 -3.74 16.90 3.44
C THR A 125 -4.19 15.49 3.03
N LEU A 126 -5.21 15.39 2.16
CA LEU A 126 -5.72 14.15 1.59
C LEU A 126 -4.62 13.37 0.86
N CYS A 127 -3.95 14.01 -0.10
CA CYS A 127 -2.95 13.34 -0.93
C CYS A 127 -1.73 12.89 -0.13
N LEU A 128 -1.31 13.66 0.89
CA LEU A 128 -0.22 13.22 1.78
C LEU A 128 -0.65 12.06 2.69
N GLN A 129 -1.89 12.06 3.18
CA GLN A 129 -2.45 10.94 3.94
C GLN A 129 -2.46 9.67 3.08
N GLU A 130 -3.02 9.74 1.88
CA GLU A 130 -3.09 8.58 0.99
C GLU A 130 -1.71 8.15 0.49
N ALA A 131 -0.75 9.07 0.33
CA ALA A 131 0.63 8.69 0.04
C ALA A 131 1.26 7.84 1.16
N VAL A 132 0.92 8.10 2.43
CA VAL A 132 1.36 7.25 3.55
C VAL A 132 0.67 5.90 3.47
N PHE A 133 -0.67 5.85 3.44
CA PHE A 133 -1.41 4.59 3.47
C PHE A 133 -1.19 3.72 2.22
N GLY A 134 -0.99 4.35 1.06
CA GLY A 134 -0.64 3.73 -0.23
C GLY A 134 0.83 3.37 -0.37
N SER A 135 1.61 3.37 0.72
CA SER A 135 3.02 2.99 0.71
C SER A 135 3.22 1.48 0.66
N LEU A 136 4.16 1.04 -0.18
CA LEU A 136 4.61 -0.36 -0.24
C LEU A 136 5.15 -0.86 1.11
N ASN A 137 5.73 0.02 1.91
CA ASN A 137 6.15 -0.28 3.27
C ASN A 137 5.36 0.61 4.21
N LEU A 138 4.33 0.06 4.85
CA LEU A 138 3.46 0.78 5.79
C LEU A 138 3.61 0.23 7.20
N VAL A 139 3.92 1.12 8.14
CA VAL A 139 4.03 0.79 9.56
C VAL A 139 3.15 1.71 10.40
N CYS A 140 2.45 1.12 11.37
CA CYS A 140 1.89 1.86 12.50
C CYS A 140 2.71 1.63 13.75
N VAL A 141 3.02 2.71 14.45
CA VAL A 141 3.71 2.69 15.75
C VAL A 141 2.70 3.03 16.84
N HIS A 142 2.22 2.03 17.55
CA HIS A 142 1.28 2.25 18.65
C HIS A 142 2.01 2.60 19.95
N LYS A 143 1.72 3.82 20.43
CA LYS A 143 1.78 4.32 21.82
C LYS A 143 2.94 3.82 22.70
N ALA A 144 4.02 4.59 22.70
CA ALA A 144 4.62 5.12 23.92
C ALA A 144 4.78 6.63 23.68
N ASP A 145 4.38 7.48 24.64
CA ASP A 145 4.49 8.93 24.50
C ASP A 145 5.94 9.30 24.06
N ASN A 146 6.09 10.23 23.11
CA ASN A 146 7.36 10.71 22.54
C ASN A 146 8.13 9.75 21.60
N ILE A 147 7.56 8.61 21.16
CA ILE A 147 8.27 7.75 20.21
C ILE A 147 8.40 8.39 18.83
N LEU A 148 7.35 9.08 18.38
CA LEU A 148 7.39 9.79 17.12
C LEU A 148 8.48 10.86 17.16
N ASP A 149 8.60 11.59 18.27
CA ASP A 149 9.67 12.56 18.48
C ASP A 149 11.04 11.90 18.46
N THR A 150 11.16 10.68 19.00
CA THR A 150 12.41 9.93 18.99
C THR A 150 12.79 9.51 17.57
N ILE A 151 11.84 9.01 16.78
CA ILE A 151 12.06 8.63 15.38
C ILE A 151 12.40 9.87 14.55
N ILE A 152 11.61 10.94 14.69
CA ILE A 152 11.80 12.22 14.01
C ILE A 152 13.20 12.78 14.33
N ALA A 153 13.60 12.76 15.61
CA ALA A 153 14.90 13.27 16.04
C ALA A 153 16.08 12.40 15.56
N LYS A 154 15.95 11.07 15.63
CA LYS A 154 17.02 10.14 15.25
C LYS A 154 17.30 10.17 13.75
N GLU A 155 16.23 10.12 12.95
CA GLU A 155 16.32 10.03 11.48
C GLU A 155 16.24 11.40 10.79
N LYS A 156 16.24 12.48 11.58
CA LYS A 156 16.25 13.88 11.12
C LYS A 156 15.10 14.22 10.17
N PHE A 157 13.90 13.75 10.49
CA PHE A 157 12.71 14.12 9.72
C PHE A 157 12.46 15.63 9.83
N GLN A 158 12.08 16.23 8.71
CA GLN A 158 11.77 17.66 8.63
C GLN A 158 10.26 17.86 8.44
N PRO A 159 9.68 18.94 9.00
CA PRO A 159 8.30 19.30 8.71
C PRO A 159 8.05 19.44 7.21
N LEU A 160 7.07 18.69 6.68
CA LEU A 160 6.65 18.77 5.30
C LEU A 160 5.39 19.64 5.16
N TRP A 161 4.37 19.33 5.96
CA TRP A 161 3.06 19.97 5.98
C TRP A 161 2.50 19.89 7.40
N LEU A 162 2.09 21.01 7.99
CA LEU A 162 1.62 21.07 9.38
C LEU A 162 0.21 21.64 9.44
N ASN A 163 -0.55 21.24 10.45
CA ASN A 163 -1.93 21.68 10.66
C ASN A 163 -2.86 21.36 9.47
N GLY A 164 -2.65 20.21 8.82
CA GLY A 164 -3.49 19.72 7.75
C GLY A 164 -4.92 19.52 8.25
N GLN A 165 -5.88 20.19 7.60
CA GLN A 165 -7.31 20.01 7.89
C GLN A 165 -7.83 18.88 7.02
N TYR A 166 -8.56 17.96 7.64
CA TYR A 166 -9.13 16.80 6.99
C TYR A 166 -10.54 16.53 7.53
N ALA A 167 -11.09 15.36 7.24
CA ALA A 167 -12.48 15.00 7.50
C ALA A 167 -12.97 15.22 8.94
N TYR A 168 -12.08 15.25 9.93
CA TYR A 168 -12.43 15.55 11.32
C TYR A 168 -11.77 16.84 11.79
N ILE A 169 -12.56 17.93 11.91
CA ILE A 169 -12.09 19.29 12.23
C ILE A 169 -11.28 19.41 13.53
N TYR A 170 -11.43 18.47 14.46
CA TYR A 170 -10.73 18.46 15.75
C TYR A 170 -9.38 17.71 15.71
N ARG A 171 -9.01 17.13 14.55
CA ARG A 171 -7.77 16.37 14.39
C ARG A 171 -6.98 16.93 13.22
N LEU A 172 -6.03 17.79 13.54
CA LEU A 172 -5.05 18.29 12.58
C LEU A 172 -3.97 17.24 12.30
N GLN A 173 -3.59 17.14 11.03
CA GLN A 173 -2.56 16.21 10.59
C GLN A 173 -1.26 16.93 10.30
N ASP A 174 -0.19 16.44 10.90
CA ASP A 174 1.16 16.90 10.62
C ASP A 174 1.94 15.80 9.92
N PHE A 175 2.68 16.20 8.90
CA PHE A 175 3.48 15.35 8.06
C PHE A 175 4.95 15.75 8.12
N TYR A 176 5.80 14.75 8.22
CA TYR A 176 7.25 14.92 8.27
C TYR A 176 7.91 14.00 7.23
N ILE A 177 8.99 14.48 6.64
CA ILE A 177 9.68 13.81 5.54
C ILE A 177 11.15 13.56 5.88
N SER A 178 11.69 12.42 5.46
CA SER A 178 13.12 12.15 5.56
C SER A 178 13.93 13.08 4.65
N GLU A 179 15.22 13.28 4.95
CA GLU A 179 16.11 14.16 4.18
C GLU A 179 16.18 13.79 2.69
N ASP A 180 16.13 12.49 2.38
CA ASP A 180 16.14 11.95 1.02
C ASP A 180 14.75 11.85 0.37
N ARG A 181 13.70 12.24 1.10
CA ARG A 181 12.30 12.27 0.63
C ARG A 181 11.66 10.92 0.29
N ASP A 182 12.17 9.85 0.87
CA ASP A 182 11.68 8.49 0.63
C ASP A 182 10.80 7.94 1.78
N MET A 183 10.70 8.64 2.91
CA MET A 183 9.85 8.24 4.04
C MET A 183 8.97 9.38 4.52
N LEU A 184 7.68 9.10 4.67
CA LEU A 184 6.68 10.05 5.13
C LEU A 184 6.10 9.58 6.47
N ILE A 185 6.05 10.47 7.46
CA ILE A 185 5.51 10.21 8.80
C ILE A 185 4.30 11.11 9.04
N MET A 186 3.24 10.54 9.60
CA MET A 186 2.09 11.26 10.15
C MET A 186 2.16 11.34 11.68
N ASN A 187 1.71 12.46 12.25
CA ASN A 187 1.72 12.69 13.71
C ASN A 187 0.92 11.67 14.54
N ASN A 188 0.06 10.87 13.92
CA ASN A 188 -0.73 9.82 14.54
C ASN A 188 -0.02 8.45 14.58
N GLY A 189 1.25 8.36 14.16
CA GLY A 189 2.07 7.15 14.29
C GLY A 189 2.20 6.30 13.03
N TRP A 190 1.64 6.74 11.90
CA TRP A 190 1.81 6.06 10.62
C TRP A 190 3.08 6.52 9.91
N VAL A 191 3.79 5.56 9.33
CA VAL A 191 5.03 5.78 8.57
C VAL A 191 4.92 4.99 7.28
N GLY A 192 5.18 5.65 6.15
CA GLY A 192 5.11 5.07 4.81
C GLY A 192 6.42 5.27 4.03
N SER A 193 6.82 4.27 3.24
CA SER A 193 7.92 4.38 2.27
C SER A 193 7.69 3.53 1.02
N GLN A 194 8.13 4.06 -0.14
CA GLN A 194 8.11 3.35 -1.43
C GLN A 194 9.41 2.61 -1.76
N THR A 195 10.52 2.92 -1.08
CA THR A 195 11.86 2.43 -1.45
C THR A 195 12.66 1.86 -0.29
N ARG A 196 12.37 2.26 0.95
CA ARG A 196 13.16 1.89 2.12
C ARG A 196 12.48 0.81 2.93
N GLN A 197 13.32 -0.10 3.45
CA GLN A 197 12.91 -1.02 4.51
C GLN A 197 12.69 -0.22 5.78
N ILE A 198 11.43 0.08 6.03
CA ILE A 198 10.95 0.91 7.15
C ILE A 198 11.34 0.36 8.53
N LEU A 199 11.72 -0.92 8.64
CA LEU A 199 12.21 -1.47 9.89
C LEU A 199 13.60 -0.96 10.31
N ASP A 200 14.39 -0.41 9.38
CA ASP A 200 15.75 0.07 9.66
C ASP A 200 15.81 1.24 10.63
N ILE A 201 14.75 2.03 10.71
CA ILE A 201 14.69 3.20 11.59
C ILE A 201 14.33 2.84 13.03
N PHE A 202 13.70 1.68 13.23
CA PHE A 202 13.33 1.18 14.55
C PHE A 202 14.54 0.48 15.18
N ASP A 203 14.92 0.93 16.37
CA ASP A 203 15.90 0.22 17.18
C ASP A 203 15.15 -0.80 18.06
N PRO A 204 15.51 -2.10 18.04
CA PRO A 204 14.85 -3.13 18.84
C PRO A 204 15.02 -2.89 20.36
N ASN A 205 15.93 -2.01 20.78
CA ASN A 205 16.09 -1.57 22.16
C ASN A 205 15.16 -0.40 22.54
N ILE A 206 14.36 0.14 21.63
CA ILE A 206 13.36 1.16 21.97
C ILE A 206 12.29 0.53 22.89
N ASP A 207 11.66 1.38 23.70
CA ASP A 207 10.71 1.08 24.78
C ASP A 207 9.95 -0.24 24.59
N PRO A 208 10.03 -1.16 25.57
CA PRO A 208 9.36 -2.45 25.49
C PRO A 208 7.83 -2.41 25.25
N LYS A 209 7.18 -1.26 25.46
CA LYS A 209 5.73 -1.10 25.32
C LYS A 209 5.25 -0.81 23.90
N ILE A 210 6.17 -0.55 22.98
CA ILE A 210 5.82 -0.25 21.58
C ILE A 210 5.09 -1.44 20.97
N ARG A 211 4.18 -1.16 20.05
CA ARG A 211 3.70 -2.17 19.11
C ARG A 211 3.94 -1.64 17.71
N ILE A 212 4.62 -2.47 16.90
CA ILE A 212 4.84 -2.21 15.49
C ILE A 212 3.85 -3.06 14.73
N ARG A 213 3.04 -2.42 13.90
CA ARG A 213 2.11 -3.09 12.98
C ARG A 213 2.59 -2.88 11.56
N ILE A 214 2.75 -3.96 10.79
CA ILE A 214 3.16 -3.92 9.38
C ILE A 214 2.07 -4.57 8.54
N HIS A 215 1.59 -3.88 7.50
CA HIS A 215 0.50 -4.37 6.64
C HIS A 215 -0.71 -4.92 7.43
N GLY A 216 -1.08 -4.22 8.52
CA GLY A 216 -2.19 -4.62 9.38
C GLY A 216 -1.86 -5.66 10.48
N VAL A 217 -0.66 -6.25 10.47
CA VAL A 217 -0.26 -7.34 11.37
C VAL A 217 0.61 -6.81 12.51
N ASP A 218 0.22 -7.03 13.76
CA ASP A 218 1.03 -6.69 14.94
C ASP A 218 2.23 -7.65 15.01
N LEU A 219 3.44 -7.13 14.83
CA LEU A 219 4.66 -7.94 14.81
C LEU A 219 5.20 -8.17 16.23
N PRO A 220 5.49 -9.44 16.62
CA PRO A 220 6.31 -9.75 17.76
C PRO A 220 7.70 -9.12 17.66
N ARG A 221 8.32 -8.83 18.82
CA ARG A 221 9.63 -8.16 18.85
C ARG A 221 10.75 -8.88 18.11
N ARG A 222 10.68 -10.21 17.97
CA ARG A 222 11.70 -10.97 17.22
C ARG A 222 11.81 -10.51 15.76
N TYR A 223 10.76 -9.88 15.23
CA TYR A 223 10.68 -9.38 13.87
C TYR A 223 10.99 -7.88 13.75
N TRP A 224 11.29 -7.18 14.86
CA TRP A 224 11.64 -5.75 14.82
C TRP A 224 13.11 -5.52 14.44
N THR A 225 13.60 -6.31 13.49
CA THR A 225 14.91 -6.16 12.88
C THR A 225 14.74 -5.80 11.42
N LYS A 226 15.82 -5.35 10.78
CA LYS A 226 15.82 -5.01 9.36
C LYS A 226 15.30 -6.19 8.53
N PHE A 227 14.48 -5.97 7.50
CA PHE A 227 14.00 -7.08 6.67
C PHE A 227 15.18 -7.84 6.02
N SER A 228 16.29 -7.17 5.73
CA SER A 228 17.53 -7.82 5.27
C SER A 228 18.08 -8.88 6.25
N GLU A 229 17.81 -8.73 7.55
CA GLU A 229 18.22 -9.64 8.62
C GLU A 229 17.18 -10.73 8.91
N TRP A 230 15.99 -10.63 8.31
CA TRP A 230 14.97 -11.69 8.45
C TRP A 230 15.45 -12.96 7.77
N LYS A 231 15.23 -14.08 8.44
CA LYS A 231 15.71 -15.39 8.00
C LYS A 231 14.56 -16.24 7.51
N ALA A 232 14.75 -16.94 6.40
CA ALA A 232 13.73 -17.85 5.88
C ALA A 232 13.43 -18.99 6.87
N GLU A 233 14.41 -19.40 7.69
CA GLU A 233 14.26 -20.46 8.71
C GLU A 233 13.16 -20.17 9.73
N TRP A 234 12.78 -18.91 9.92
CA TRP A 234 11.69 -18.53 10.83
C TRP A 234 10.32 -19.00 10.36
N LEU A 235 10.16 -19.38 9.09
CA LEU A 235 8.91 -19.96 8.59
C LEU A 235 8.58 -21.30 9.26
N PHE A 236 9.58 -22.06 9.71
CA PHE A 236 9.37 -23.34 10.40
C PHE A 236 8.77 -23.20 11.81
N ASP A 237 9.01 -22.06 12.46
CA ASP A 237 8.65 -21.82 13.87
C ASP A 237 7.58 -20.71 14.03
N GLU A 238 6.95 -20.25 12.95
CA GLU A 238 5.90 -19.23 12.98
C GLU A 238 4.52 -19.82 12.69
N GLU A 239 3.74 -19.99 13.73
CA GLU A 239 2.39 -20.57 13.67
C GLU A 239 1.40 -19.56 13.08
N ASN A 240 1.57 -18.26 13.35
CA ASN A 240 0.64 -17.23 12.92
C ASN A 240 0.73 -17.01 11.40
N ALA A 241 -0.32 -17.40 10.69
CA ALA A 241 -0.41 -17.33 9.24
C ALA A 241 -0.20 -15.90 8.68
N GLU A 242 -0.67 -14.86 9.38
CA GLU A 242 -0.48 -13.47 8.96
C GLU A 242 0.98 -13.01 9.10
N ILE A 243 1.67 -13.46 10.16
CA ILE A 243 3.11 -13.18 10.30
C ILE A 243 3.92 -13.96 9.26
N ARG A 244 3.56 -15.23 8.99
CA ARG A 244 4.15 -16.03 7.90
C ARG A 244 3.98 -15.33 6.55
N ARG A 245 2.79 -14.78 6.27
CA ARG A 245 2.52 -14.02 5.04
C ARG A 245 3.48 -12.82 4.93
N VAL A 246 3.57 -11.99 5.98
CA VAL A 246 4.50 -10.85 6.00
C VAL A 246 5.97 -11.31 5.87
N LEU A 247 6.37 -12.41 6.50
CA LEU A 247 7.69 -13.01 6.33
C LEU A 247 7.97 -13.37 4.87
N ILE A 248 7.04 -14.06 4.21
CA ILE A 248 7.18 -14.48 2.81
C ILE A 248 7.28 -13.26 1.89
N GLU A 249 6.39 -12.27 2.07
CA GLU A 249 6.37 -11.04 1.28
C GLU A 249 7.68 -10.24 1.42
N GLN A 250 8.21 -10.11 2.63
CA GLN A 250 9.38 -9.27 2.90
C GLN A 250 10.72 -9.97 2.66
N VAL A 251 10.81 -11.29 2.89
CA VAL A 251 12.03 -12.08 2.60
C VAL A 251 12.13 -12.39 1.11
N GLY A 252 10.98 -12.65 0.47
CA GLY A 252 10.87 -12.98 -0.94
C GLY A 252 11.23 -14.43 -1.27
N TYR A 253 10.50 -15.02 -2.23
CA TYR A 253 10.65 -16.43 -2.59
C TYR A 253 12.06 -16.83 -3.06
N GLU A 254 12.80 -15.93 -3.71
CA GLU A 254 14.15 -16.24 -4.18
C GLU A 254 15.10 -16.54 -3.02
N LYS A 255 15.08 -15.69 -1.98
CA LYS A 255 15.88 -15.88 -0.77
C LYS A 255 15.38 -17.11 0.00
N ILE A 256 14.07 -17.30 0.11
CA ILE A 256 13.46 -18.46 0.78
C ILE A 256 13.90 -19.77 0.13
N CYS A 257 13.78 -19.89 -1.20
CA CYS A 257 14.19 -21.10 -1.92
C CYS A 257 15.67 -21.42 -1.70
N LYS A 258 16.51 -20.38 -1.70
CA LYS A 258 17.95 -20.52 -1.50
C LYS A 258 18.31 -20.92 -0.07
N GLU A 259 17.73 -20.28 0.94
CA GLU A 259 18.06 -20.52 2.35
C GLU A 259 17.46 -21.84 2.87
N LEU A 260 16.26 -22.20 2.40
CA LEU A 260 15.57 -23.42 2.81
C LEU A 260 15.90 -24.64 1.93
N ASN A 261 16.82 -24.48 0.96
CA ASN A 261 17.23 -25.53 0.02
C ASN A 261 16.05 -26.18 -0.71
N ALA A 262 15.22 -25.36 -1.37
CA ALA A 262 14.12 -25.85 -2.17
C ALA A 262 14.58 -26.95 -3.15
N ILE A 263 13.82 -28.04 -3.21
CA ILE A 263 14.13 -29.21 -4.01
C ILE A 263 13.40 -29.07 -5.34
N GLU A 264 14.11 -29.18 -6.46
CA GLU A 264 13.49 -29.24 -7.79
C GLU A 264 12.81 -30.60 -7.97
N ILE A 265 11.49 -30.58 -8.23
CA ILE A 265 10.67 -31.78 -8.45
C ILE A 265 10.58 -32.12 -9.95
N ASP A 266 10.35 -31.09 -10.77
CA ASP A 266 10.09 -31.25 -12.20
C ASP A 266 10.53 -30.00 -12.97
N THR A 267 10.83 -30.15 -14.26
CA THR A 267 11.14 -29.03 -15.16
C THR A 267 10.47 -29.24 -16.50
N TRP A 268 9.77 -28.21 -16.96
CA TRP A 268 9.11 -28.19 -18.26
C TRP A 268 9.34 -26.82 -18.91
N ARG A 269 10.15 -26.80 -19.97
CA ARG A 269 10.56 -25.57 -20.66
C ARG A 269 11.25 -24.56 -19.71
N GLU A 270 10.78 -23.32 -19.65
CA GLU A 270 11.26 -22.26 -18.74
C GLU A 270 10.72 -22.34 -17.30
N TYR A 271 9.93 -23.39 -17.01
CA TYR A 271 9.26 -23.59 -15.73
C TYR A 271 9.93 -24.71 -14.92
N THR A 272 10.22 -24.43 -13.66
CA THR A 272 10.78 -25.40 -12.70
C THR A 272 9.87 -25.46 -11.49
N LEU A 273 9.35 -26.65 -11.19
CA LEU A 273 8.57 -26.92 -9.99
C LEU A 273 9.53 -27.23 -8.84
N MET A 274 9.34 -26.59 -7.70
CA MET A 274 10.16 -26.76 -6.52
C MET A 274 9.28 -26.99 -5.29
N ILE A 275 9.84 -27.63 -4.27
CA ILE A 275 9.18 -27.89 -3.00
C ILE A 275 10.07 -27.52 -1.83
N ILE A 276 9.46 -27.00 -0.78
CA ILE A 276 10.06 -26.85 0.54
C ILE A 276 9.16 -27.59 1.52
N ASP A 277 9.63 -28.71 2.03
CA ASP A 277 8.92 -29.50 3.02
C ASP A 277 8.94 -28.79 4.37
N GLY A 278 7.91 -29.03 5.18
CA GLY A 278 7.96 -28.67 6.60
C GLY A 278 7.48 -27.25 6.95
N VAL A 279 7.03 -26.46 5.96
CA VAL A 279 6.86 -25.00 6.13
C VAL A 279 5.46 -24.61 6.59
N GLU A 280 4.43 -25.36 6.22
CA GLU A 280 3.06 -25.02 6.56
C GLU A 280 2.43 -26.05 7.47
N VAL A 281 1.63 -25.57 8.40
CA VAL A 281 1.02 -26.37 9.44
C VAL A 281 -0.48 -26.35 9.21
N GLU A 282 -1.07 -27.51 9.01
CA GLU A 282 -2.51 -27.70 8.86
C GLU A 282 -3.11 -28.06 10.22
N TYR A 283 -4.13 -27.32 10.65
CA TYR A 283 -4.82 -27.53 11.91
C TYR A 283 -6.28 -27.93 11.66
N ASP A 284 -6.83 -28.76 12.55
CA ASP A 284 -8.26 -29.02 12.63
C ASP A 284 -8.97 -27.77 13.18
N GLU A 285 -9.76 -27.10 12.34
CA GLU A 285 -10.51 -25.91 12.73
C GLU A 285 -11.46 -26.14 13.91
N GLU A 286 -11.94 -27.38 14.14
CA GLU A 286 -12.86 -27.70 15.24
C GLU A 286 -12.15 -27.95 16.57
N ASN A 287 -10.93 -28.51 16.54
CA ASN A 287 -10.26 -29.02 17.73
C ASN A 287 -8.89 -28.38 18.03
N ASP A 288 -8.39 -27.51 17.14
CA ASP A 288 -7.05 -26.89 17.23
C ASP A 288 -5.91 -27.93 17.30
N GLU A 289 -6.13 -29.11 16.73
CA GLU A 289 -5.15 -30.19 16.67
C GLU A 289 -4.37 -30.14 15.35
N LEU A 290 -3.05 -30.35 15.42
CA LEU A 290 -2.18 -30.48 14.26
C LEU A 290 -2.59 -31.69 13.41
N ILE A 291 -3.03 -31.45 12.17
CA ILE A 291 -3.41 -32.49 11.20
C ILE A 291 -2.19 -32.94 10.41
N ASP A 292 -1.51 -32.00 9.75
CA ASP A 292 -0.39 -32.29 8.85
C ASP A 292 0.58 -31.11 8.74
N ILE A 293 1.74 -31.35 8.15
CA ILE A 293 2.68 -30.32 7.76
C ILE A 293 2.71 -30.28 6.23
N GLU A 294 1.99 -29.31 5.65
CA GLU A 294 1.83 -29.17 4.21
C GLU A 294 3.09 -28.57 3.57
N PRO A 295 3.55 -29.13 2.43
CA PRO A 295 4.70 -28.58 1.73
C PRO A 295 4.37 -27.26 1.03
N MET A 296 5.36 -26.37 0.97
CA MET A 296 5.28 -25.19 0.11
C MET A 296 5.75 -25.55 -1.30
N VAL A 297 4.81 -25.64 -2.24
CA VAL A 297 5.11 -25.90 -3.66
C VAL A 297 5.17 -24.59 -4.45
N LEU A 298 6.26 -24.41 -5.19
CA LEU A 298 6.62 -23.18 -5.87
C LEU A 298 6.91 -23.43 -7.35
N LEU A 299 6.36 -22.60 -8.23
CA LEU A 299 6.71 -22.56 -9.65
C LEU A 299 7.69 -21.42 -9.90
N LYS A 300 8.92 -21.77 -10.28
CA LYS A 300 9.92 -20.82 -10.77
C LYS A 300 9.81 -20.70 -12.29
N MET A 301 9.81 -19.47 -12.78
CA MET A 301 9.72 -19.11 -14.19
C MET A 301 10.91 -18.23 -14.53
N THR A 302 11.68 -18.61 -15.54
CA THR A 302 12.81 -17.78 -16.02
C THR A 302 12.42 -17.14 -17.33
N CYS A 303 12.20 -15.82 -17.34
CA CYS A 303 11.86 -15.10 -18.56
C CYS A 303 13.02 -15.21 -19.59
N PRO A 304 12.82 -15.81 -20.78
CA PRO A 304 13.93 -16.06 -21.70
C PRO A 304 14.60 -14.80 -22.26
N SER A 305 13.87 -13.68 -22.31
CA SER A 305 14.34 -12.42 -22.89
C SER A 305 15.11 -11.54 -21.91
N THR A 306 14.76 -11.59 -20.61
CA THR A 306 15.37 -10.73 -19.57
C THR A 306 16.20 -11.51 -18.56
N ASN A 307 16.10 -12.85 -18.59
CA ASN A 307 16.63 -13.75 -17.55
C ASN A 307 16.11 -13.42 -16.14
N HIS A 308 15.01 -12.68 -16.05
CA HIS A 308 14.37 -12.35 -14.79
C HIS A 308 13.61 -13.56 -14.26
N ILE A 309 13.68 -13.77 -12.94
CA ILE A 309 13.10 -14.93 -12.26
C ILE A 309 11.83 -14.48 -11.55
N HIS A 310 10.73 -15.16 -11.86
CA HIS A 310 9.49 -15.05 -11.11
C HIS A 310 9.25 -16.37 -10.37
N ILE A 311 8.86 -16.30 -9.09
CA ILE A 311 8.50 -17.48 -8.32
C ILE A 311 7.11 -17.24 -7.75
N LEU A 312 6.21 -18.19 -8.00
CA LEU A 312 4.83 -18.15 -7.53
C LEU A 312 4.52 -19.41 -6.73
N ARG A 313 3.69 -19.28 -5.69
CA ARG A 313 3.11 -20.44 -5.02
C ARG A 313 2.04 -21.09 -5.90
N VAL A 314 2.00 -22.41 -5.88
CA VAL A 314 0.99 -23.24 -6.58
C VAL A 314 0.36 -24.23 -5.59
N PRO A 315 -0.72 -24.93 -5.96
CA PRO A 315 -1.36 -25.89 -5.07
C PRO A 315 -0.37 -26.94 -4.55
N PRO A 316 -0.47 -27.32 -3.27
CA PRO A 316 0.48 -28.19 -2.58
C PRO A 316 0.49 -29.63 -3.13
N ASP A 317 -0.59 -30.05 -3.80
CA ASP A 317 -0.71 -31.33 -4.50
C ASP A 317 -0.18 -31.32 -5.94
N THR A 318 0.38 -30.20 -6.39
CA THR A 318 0.92 -30.06 -7.75
C THR A 318 2.18 -30.91 -7.92
N THR A 319 2.19 -31.78 -8.94
CA THR A 319 3.27 -32.77 -9.15
C THR A 319 4.11 -32.55 -10.42
N SER A 320 3.76 -31.60 -11.29
CA SER A 320 4.53 -31.29 -12.51
C SER A 320 4.55 -29.79 -12.81
N ALA A 321 5.62 -29.31 -13.43
CA ALA A 321 5.77 -27.92 -13.83
C ALA A 321 4.74 -27.51 -14.90
N GLU A 322 4.34 -28.44 -15.78
CA GLU A 322 3.29 -28.22 -16.78
C GLU A 322 1.90 -28.03 -16.15
N ALA A 323 1.56 -28.82 -15.12
CA ALA A 323 0.33 -28.64 -14.37
C ALA A 323 0.34 -27.32 -13.58
N ALA A 324 1.47 -27.00 -12.96
CA ALA A 324 1.67 -25.76 -12.21
C ALA A 324 1.41 -24.51 -13.06
N ILE A 325 2.03 -24.43 -14.24
CA ILE A 325 1.84 -23.27 -15.13
C ILE A 325 0.42 -23.23 -15.71
N THR A 326 -0.19 -24.38 -15.97
CA THR A 326 -1.59 -24.43 -16.41
C THR A 326 -2.52 -23.88 -15.32
N TRP A 327 -2.25 -24.18 -14.04
CA TRP A 327 -3.00 -23.63 -12.91
C TRP A 327 -2.81 -22.11 -12.79
N VAL A 328 -1.55 -21.63 -12.87
CA VAL A 328 -1.24 -20.19 -12.86
C VAL A 328 -1.99 -19.46 -13.99
N ASN A 329 -2.12 -20.11 -15.15
CA ASN A 329 -2.89 -19.60 -16.30
C ASN A 329 -4.39 -19.89 -16.22
N HIS A 330 -4.94 -20.09 -15.02
CA HIS A 330 -6.37 -20.33 -14.77
C HIS A 330 -6.95 -21.52 -15.58
N GLY A 331 -6.18 -22.59 -15.75
CA GLY A 331 -6.58 -23.80 -16.47
C GLY A 331 -6.30 -23.77 -17.98
N ILE A 332 -5.71 -22.69 -18.50
CA ILE A 332 -5.35 -22.58 -19.92
C ILE A 332 -3.93 -23.10 -20.13
N HIS A 333 -3.83 -24.21 -20.87
CA HIS A 333 -2.54 -24.81 -21.20
C HIS A 333 -1.66 -23.85 -22.03
N PRO A 334 -0.35 -23.73 -21.77
CA PRO A 334 0.49 -22.74 -22.45
C PRO A 334 0.49 -22.83 -23.99
N ASP A 335 0.40 -24.03 -24.55
CA ASP A 335 0.32 -24.21 -26.02
C ASP A 335 -0.97 -23.67 -26.66
N LYS A 336 -1.99 -23.36 -25.85
CA LYS A 336 -3.23 -22.73 -26.32
C LYS A 336 -3.10 -21.22 -26.46
N PHE A 337 -2.02 -20.60 -25.98
CA PHE A 337 -1.70 -19.19 -26.25
C PHE A 337 -1.18 -18.96 -27.68
N ALA A 338 -1.51 -19.84 -28.62
CA ALA A 338 -1.05 -19.76 -30.00
C ALA A 338 -1.39 -18.41 -30.66
N ILE A 339 -0.37 -17.55 -30.70
CA ILE A 339 0.01 -16.61 -31.76
C ILE A 339 -1.05 -15.58 -32.13
N GLN A 340 -1.08 -14.44 -31.42
CA GLN A 340 -1.36 -13.16 -32.08
C GLN A 340 -0.05 -12.67 -32.70
N THR A 341 0.16 -12.96 -33.99
CA THR A 341 1.11 -12.23 -34.85
C THR A 341 0.44 -11.02 -35.46
#